data_AF-A0A1G1J677-F1
#
_entry.id   AF-A0A1G1J677-F1
#
_cell.length_a   1.000
_cell.length_b   1.000
_cell.length_c   1.000
_cell.angle_alpha   90.00
_cell.angle_beta   90.00
_cell.angle_gamma   90.00
#
_symmetry.space_group_name_H-M   'P 1'
#
loop_
_entity.id
_entity.type
_entity.pdbx_description
1 polymer ?
#
loop_
_entity_poly.entity_id
_entity_poly.type
_entity_poly.pdbx_seq_one_letter_code
_entity_poly.pdbx_strand_id
1 'polypeptide(L)'
;MDLLKIILSIAIMVNCANYVYANDFEAMVKARSDEVVKGCDTFEEKARTLRQYVHDKMLLPDSRLKPDGTTLRPEDIYPLNTLQRVDCGWGGWCDQQVAVFMHFAQKQGITTRMVFLFKKGSQNSCHTITEALEGDRWVIVDPMFNLELINHDGKMASRDDIANDFNIIRNPPTVKQLAKKEPRWENDEEWLKIYSNPVSIKFVLEGEK
;
A
#
# COMPACT_ATOMS: atom_id res chain seq x y z
N MET A 1 -20.95 -46.95 -5.87
CA MET A 1 -20.75 -45.60 -5.29
C MET A 1 -20.91 -44.61 -6.43
N ASP A 2 -21.86 -43.69 -6.33
CA ASP A 2 -22.28 -42.84 -7.44
C ASP A 2 -21.20 -41.79 -7.77
N LEU A 3 -20.76 -41.71 -9.02
CA LEU A 3 -19.71 -40.78 -9.47
C LEU A 3 -20.03 -39.32 -9.09
N LEU A 4 -21.32 -38.96 -9.14
CA LEU A 4 -21.81 -37.63 -8.75
C LEU A 4 -21.56 -37.31 -7.26
N LYS A 5 -21.69 -38.30 -6.37
CA LYS A 5 -21.42 -38.14 -4.94
C LYS A 5 -19.92 -37.90 -4.68
N ILE A 6 -19.06 -38.56 -5.44
CA ILE A 6 -17.60 -38.37 -5.33
C ILE A 6 -17.22 -36.95 -5.76
N ILE A 7 -17.74 -36.48 -6.90
CA ILE A 7 -17.45 -35.14 -7.42
C ILE A 7 -17.94 -34.06 -6.43
N LEU A 8 -19.15 -34.21 -5.89
CA LEU A 8 -19.69 -33.27 -4.92
C LEU A 8 -18.87 -33.24 -3.62
N SER A 9 -18.44 -34.40 -3.11
CA SER A 9 -17.57 -34.45 -1.93
C SER A 9 -16.22 -33.79 -2.17
N ILE A 10 -15.59 -33.98 -3.33
CA ILE A 10 -14.34 -33.31 -3.69
C ILE A 10 -14.54 -31.79 -3.75
N ALA A 11 -15.61 -31.32 -4.40
CA ALA A 11 -15.92 -29.89 -4.48
C ALA A 11 -16.13 -29.25 -3.11
N ILE A 12 -16.84 -29.93 -2.20
CA ILE A 12 -17.02 -29.47 -0.81
C ILE A 12 -15.67 -29.41 -0.09
N MET A 13 -14.83 -30.44 -0.19
CA MET A 13 -13.52 -30.45 0.47
C MET A 13 -12.59 -29.35 -0.05
N VAL A 14 -12.56 -29.09 -1.36
CA VAL A 14 -11.78 -27.99 -1.95
C VAL A 14 -12.29 -26.64 -1.46
N ASN A 15 -13.61 -26.43 -1.44
CA ASN A 15 -14.19 -25.19 -0.92
C ASN A 15 -13.91 -24.99 0.58
N CYS A 16 -14.02 -26.03 1.38
CA CYS A 16 -13.67 -25.98 2.81
C CYS A 16 -12.18 -25.67 3.02
N ALA A 17 -11.29 -26.30 2.25
CA ALA A 17 -9.85 -26.05 2.35
C ALA A 17 -9.50 -24.60 1.97
N ASN A 18 -10.10 -24.08 0.89
CA ASN A 18 -9.93 -22.68 0.49
C ASN A 18 -10.48 -21.71 1.55
N TYR A 19 -11.62 -22.04 2.18
CA TYR A 19 -12.22 -21.23 3.24
C TYR A 19 -11.36 -21.20 4.51
N VAL A 20 -10.82 -22.34 4.95
CA VAL A 20 -9.90 -22.41 6.10
C VAL A 20 -8.63 -21.61 5.79
N TYR A 21 -8.03 -21.82 4.62
CA TYR A 21 -6.82 -21.09 4.23
C TYR A 21 -7.03 -19.58 4.15
N ALA A 22 -8.18 -19.13 3.62
CA ALA A 22 -8.51 -17.71 3.55
C ALA A 22 -8.70 -17.11 4.95
N ASN A 23 -9.42 -17.78 5.86
CA ASN A 23 -9.60 -17.28 7.23
C ASN A 23 -8.28 -17.25 8.02
N ASP A 24 -7.44 -18.26 7.85
CA ASP A 24 -6.12 -18.30 8.48
C ASP A 24 -5.25 -17.15 7.96
N PHE A 25 -5.30 -16.86 6.65
CA PHE A 25 -4.58 -15.74 6.06
C PHE A 25 -5.01 -14.40 6.64
N GLU A 26 -6.31 -14.13 6.72
CA GLU A 26 -6.84 -12.88 7.28
C GLU A 26 -6.47 -12.70 8.76
N ALA A 27 -6.51 -13.79 9.53
CA ALA A 27 -6.07 -13.80 10.93
C ALA A 27 -4.57 -13.54 11.06
N MET A 28 -3.74 -14.12 10.20
CA MET A 28 -2.30 -13.89 10.17
C MET A 28 -1.96 -12.44 9.78
N VAL A 29 -2.64 -11.87 8.77
CA VAL A 29 -2.48 -10.46 8.39
C VAL A 29 -2.84 -9.55 9.56
N LYS A 30 -3.96 -9.84 10.24
CA LYS A 30 -4.35 -9.10 11.44
C LYS A 30 -3.29 -9.20 12.54
N ALA A 31 -2.84 -10.40 12.88
CA ALA A 31 -1.84 -10.61 13.93
C ALA A 31 -0.54 -9.85 13.64
N ARG A 32 -0.05 -9.90 12.39
CA ARG A 32 1.13 -9.12 11.99
C ARG A 32 0.87 -7.62 12.06
N SER A 33 -0.30 -7.16 11.61
CA SER A 33 -0.66 -5.76 11.70
C SER A 33 -0.71 -5.27 13.16
N ASP A 34 -1.30 -6.06 14.07
CA ASP A 34 -1.38 -5.75 15.51
C ASP A 34 0.01 -5.65 16.13
N GLU A 35 0.94 -6.52 15.72
CA GLU A 35 2.34 -6.48 16.15
C GLU A 35 3.04 -5.19 15.70
N VAL A 36 2.85 -4.80 14.44
CA VAL A 36 3.49 -3.61 13.86
C VAL A 36 3.05 -2.33 14.55
N VAL A 37 1.76 -2.19 14.86
CA VAL A 37 1.21 -0.97 15.50
C VAL A 37 1.14 -1.06 17.02
N LYS A 38 1.84 -2.01 17.62
CA LYS A 38 1.83 -2.19 19.07
C LYS A 38 2.31 -0.93 19.78
N GLY A 39 1.45 -0.34 20.60
CA GLY A 39 1.74 0.91 21.33
C GLY A 39 1.40 2.18 20.56
N CYS A 40 0.79 2.09 19.38
CA CYS A 40 0.21 3.22 18.68
C CYS A 40 -1.26 3.41 19.09
N ASP A 41 -1.58 4.57 19.65
CA ASP A 41 -2.92 4.86 20.18
C ASP A 41 -3.76 5.70 19.21
N THR A 42 -3.11 6.49 18.36
CA THR A 42 -3.77 7.41 17.43
C THR A 42 -3.80 6.89 15.99
N PHE A 43 -4.69 7.46 15.18
CA PHE A 43 -4.72 7.22 13.73
C PHE A 43 -3.35 7.51 13.09
N GLU A 44 -2.78 8.68 13.39
CA GLU A 44 -1.53 9.15 12.79
C GLU A 44 -0.36 8.23 13.13
N GLU A 45 -0.23 7.80 14.39
CA GLU A 45 0.81 6.85 14.81
C GLU A 45 0.68 5.52 14.08
N LYS A 46 -0.54 4.98 13.97
CA LYS A 46 -0.78 3.71 13.26
C LYS A 46 -0.46 3.83 11.77
N ALA A 47 -0.98 4.87 11.10
CA ALA A 47 -0.74 5.11 9.68
C ALA A 47 0.75 5.30 9.38
N ARG A 48 1.45 6.13 10.17
CA ARG A 48 2.90 6.36 10.02
C ARG A 48 3.70 5.07 10.24
N THR A 49 3.39 4.32 11.28
CA THR A 49 4.10 3.07 11.64
C THR A 49 3.89 1.98 10.59
N LEU A 50 2.65 1.78 10.13
CA LEU A 50 2.34 0.84 9.05
C LEU A 50 3.04 1.23 7.74
N ARG A 51 3.00 2.52 7.37
CA ARG A 51 3.67 3.02 6.16
C ARG A 51 5.17 2.75 6.22
N GLN A 52 5.81 3.12 7.34
CA GLN A 52 7.24 2.89 7.57
C GLN A 52 7.58 1.39 7.49
N TYR A 53 6.78 0.54 8.13
CA TYR A 53 6.97 -0.91 8.10
C TYR A 53 6.92 -1.47 6.68
N VAL A 54 5.90 -1.10 5.91
CA VAL A 54 5.76 -1.55 4.51
C VAL A 54 6.94 -1.06 3.68
N HIS A 55 7.33 0.21 3.82
CA HIS A 55 8.49 0.76 3.13
C HIS A 55 9.77 -0.04 3.41
N ASP A 56 10.07 -0.28 4.69
CA ASP A 56 11.31 -0.95 5.07
C ASP A 56 11.33 -2.43 4.67
N LYS A 57 10.18 -3.11 4.72
CA LYS A 57 10.06 -4.53 4.35
C LYS A 57 9.99 -4.76 2.85
N MET A 58 9.49 -3.78 2.10
CA MET A 58 9.29 -3.90 0.66
C MET A 58 10.17 -2.95 -0.15
N LEU A 59 11.25 -2.43 0.45
CA LEU A 59 12.22 -1.63 -0.25
C LEU A 59 12.77 -2.44 -1.43
N LEU A 60 12.65 -1.89 -2.64
CA LEU A 60 13.26 -2.52 -3.81
C LEU A 60 14.78 -2.52 -3.62
N PRO A 61 15.47 -3.66 -3.70
CA PRO A 61 16.93 -3.64 -3.78
C PRO A 61 17.35 -2.85 -5.01
N ASP A 62 18.40 -2.04 -4.89
CA ASP A 62 18.91 -1.13 -5.95
C ASP A 62 19.11 -1.83 -7.30
N SER A 63 19.37 -3.14 -7.29
CA SER A 63 19.65 -3.90 -8.51
C SER A 63 18.40 -4.34 -9.27
N ARG A 64 17.20 -4.38 -8.67
CA ARG A 64 16.02 -5.11 -9.23
C ARG A 64 16.39 -6.50 -9.76
N LEU A 65 17.47 -7.12 -9.26
CA LEU A 65 17.94 -8.41 -9.74
C LEU A 65 17.47 -9.50 -8.80
N LYS A 66 17.02 -10.61 -9.38
CA LYS A 66 16.87 -11.89 -8.68
C LYS A 66 18.25 -12.41 -8.24
N PRO A 67 18.30 -13.40 -7.33
CA PRO A 67 19.57 -14.04 -6.94
C PRO A 67 20.37 -14.62 -8.10
N ASP A 68 19.71 -14.95 -9.22
CA ASP A 68 20.33 -15.47 -10.45
C ASP A 68 20.84 -14.36 -11.40
N GLY A 69 20.75 -13.08 -11.01
CA GLY A 69 21.20 -11.94 -11.80
C GLY A 69 20.23 -11.50 -12.89
N THR A 70 19.06 -12.13 -13.03
CA THR A 70 18.01 -11.66 -13.96
C THR A 70 17.18 -10.54 -13.35
N THR A 71 16.59 -9.69 -14.18
CA THR A 71 15.70 -8.63 -13.69
C THR A 71 14.42 -9.24 -13.10
N LEU A 72 14.07 -8.82 -11.88
CA LEU A 72 12.80 -9.09 -11.23
C LEU A 72 11.70 -8.42 -12.07
N ARG A 73 10.85 -9.24 -12.70
CA ARG A 73 9.75 -8.74 -13.52
C ARG A 73 8.47 -8.67 -12.70
N PRO A 74 7.50 -7.90 -13.18
CA PRO A 74 6.22 -7.84 -12.55
C PRO A 74 5.50 -9.11 -12.16
N GLU A 75 5.45 -10.00 -13.11
CA GLU A 75 4.71 -11.23 -13.05
C GLU A 75 5.31 -12.19 -12.03
N ASP A 76 6.58 -12.00 -11.68
CA ASP A 76 7.30 -12.83 -10.71
C ASP A 76 6.86 -12.53 -9.26
N ILE A 77 6.24 -11.37 -9.01
CA ILE A 77 5.85 -10.90 -7.65
C ILE A 77 4.33 -10.87 -7.49
N TYR A 78 3.58 -10.71 -8.59
CA TYR A 78 2.11 -10.63 -8.55
C TYR A 78 1.37 -11.78 -7.85
N PRO A 79 1.79 -13.06 -7.93
CA PRO A 79 1.06 -14.14 -7.24
C PRO A 79 1.27 -14.15 -5.71
N LEU A 80 2.19 -13.33 -5.19
CA LEU A 80 2.45 -13.27 -3.76
C LEU A 80 1.35 -12.53 -3.01
N ASN A 81 0.86 -13.14 -1.93
CA ASN A 81 -0.08 -12.50 -1.01
C ASN A 81 0.63 -11.46 -0.11
N THR A 82 -0.15 -10.69 0.66
CA THR A 82 0.36 -9.61 1.53
C THR A 82 1.52 -10.04 2.42
N LEU A 83 1.39 -11.18 3.11
CA LEU A 83 2.41 -11.65 4.05
C LEU A 83 3.67 -12.15 3.33
N GLN A 84 3.51 -12.90 2.24
CA GLN A 84 4.63 -13.36 1.43
C GLN A 84 5.49 -12.20 0.93
N ARG A 85 4.85 -11.08 0.55
CA ARG A 85 5.56 -9.87 0.11
C ARG A 85 6.44 -9.26 1.19
N VAL A 86 5.91 -9.10 2.41
CA VAL A 86 6.69 -8.51 3.52
C VAL A 86 7.69 -9.47 4.13
N ASP A 87 7.37 -10.76 4.22
CA ASP A 87 8.22 -11.76 4.86
C ASP A 87 9.39 -12.20 3.98
N CYS A 88 9.18 -12.30 2.66
CA CYS A 88 10.27 -12.64 1.75
C CYS A 88 11.23 -11.46 1.51
N GLY A 89 10.83 -10.22 1.81
CA GLY A 89 11.62 -9.03 1.51
C GLY A 89 11.79 -8.78 0.01
N TRP A 90 10.90 -9.37 -0.80
CA TRP A 90 10.89 -9.17 -2.24
C TRP A 90 10.17 -7.84 -2.44
N GLY A 91 10.95 -6.77 -2.61
CA GLY A 91 10.39 -5.43 -2.80
C GLY A 91 9.30 -5.41 -3.89
N GLY A 92 8.38 -4.46 -3.81
CA GLY A 92 7.24 -4.36 -4.73
C GLY A 92 7.19 -3.01 -5.44
N TRP A 93 6.43 -2.89 -6.53
CA TRP A 93 6.10 -1.55 -7.04
C TRP A 93 5.06 -0.86 -6.17
N CYS A 94 4.84 0.41 -6.49
CA CYS A 94 3.94 1.33 -5.80
C CYS A 94 2.56 0.73 -5.48
N ASP A 95 1.87 0.15 -6.47
CA ASP A 95 0.54 -0.46 -6.33
C ASP A 95 0.54 -1.64 -5.36
N GLN A 96 1.59 -2.46 -5.41
CA GLN A 96 1.74 -3.62 -4.55
C GLN A 96 2.04 -3.22 -3.10
N GLN A 97 2.91 -2.23 -2.88
CA GLN A 97 3.17 -1.70 -1.54
C GLN A 97 1.93 -1.01 -0.96
N VAL A 98 1.19 -0.27 -1.78
CA VAL A 98 -0.10 0.31 -1.41
C VAL A 98 -1.10 -0.76 -0.99
N ALA A 99 -1.23 -1.86 -1.76
CA ALA A 99 -2.14 -2.94 -1.42
C ALA A 99 -1.79 -3.59 -0.07
N VAL A 100 -0.50 -3.79 0.22
CA VAL A 100 -0.03 -4.31 1.52
C VAL A 100 -0.38 -3.33 2.65
N PHE A 101 -0.09 -2.04 2.48
CA PHE A 101 -0.47 -1.02 3.46
C PHE A 101 -1.98 -1.02 3.72
N MET A 102 -2.79 -0.99 2.66
CA MET A 102 -4.26 -0.96 2.77
C MET A 102 -4.77 -2.16 3.56
N HIS A 103 -4.22 -3.35 3.29
CA HIS A 103 -4.63 -4.55 3.98
C HIS A 103 -4.34 -4.48 5.49
N PHE A 104 -3.13 -4.08 5.90
CA PHE A 104 -2.83 -3.87 7.32
C PHE A 104 -3.66 -2.75 7.95
N ALA A 105 -3.78 -1.60 7.28
CA ALA A 105 -4.53 -0.45 7.78
C ALA A 105 -6.01 -0.81 8.04
N GLN A 106 -6.63 -1.56 7.13
CA GLN A 106 -8.01 -2.03 7.30
C GLN A 106 -8.16 -3.00 8.47
N LYS A 107 -7.15 -3.85 8.76
CA LYS A 107 -7.13 -4.67 9.99
C LYS A 107 -7.05 -3.85 11.28
N GLN A 108 -6.65 -2.58 11.18
CA GLN A 108 -6.65 -1.62 12.28
C GLN A 108 -7.88 -0.69 12.27
N GLY A 109 -8.90 -0.99 11.46
CA GLY A 109 -10.11 -0.18 11.35
C GLY A 109 -9.93 1.12 10.56
N ILE A 110 -8.80 1.27 9.84
CA ILE A 110 -8.55 2.44 9.00
C ILE A 110 -9.14 2.19 7.62
N THR A 111 -10.14 2.98 7.24
CA THR A 111 -10.68 2.95 5.89
C THR A 111 -9.65 3.52 4.92
N THR A 112 -9.38 2.80 3.83
CA THR A 112 -8.37 3.19 2.83
C THR A 112 -8.90 3.08 1.40
N ARG A 113 -8.27 3.80 0.46
CA ARG A 113 -8.50 3.66 -0.99
C ARG A 113 -7.20 3.81 -1.77
N MET A 114 -7.06 3.02 -2.84
CA MET A 114 -5.94 3.14 -3.77
C MET A 114 -6.14 4.33 -4.71
N VAL A 115 -5.07 5.04 -5.02
CA VAL A 115 -5.11 6.22 -5.89
C VAL A 115 -3.96 6.16 -6.88
N PHE A 116 -4.30 6.23 -8.16
CA PHE A 116 -3.32 6.28 -9.24
C PHE A 116 -3.01 7.74 -9.61
N LEU A 117 -1.72 8.06 -9.64
CA LEU A 117 -1.22 9.39 -9.96
C LEU A 117 -0.73 9.44 -11.39
N PHE A 118 -1.17 10.46 -12.12
CA PHE A 118 -0.84 10.65 -13.52
C PHE A 118 -0.08 11.94 -13.72
N LYS A 119 1.01 11.89 -14.49
CA LYS A 119 1.60 13.12 -15.02
C LYS A 119 0.61 13.80 -15.96
N LYS A 120 0.56 15.13 -15.95
CA LYS A 120 -0.28 15.92 -16.87
C LYS A 120 -0.04 15.48 -18.32
N GLY A 121 -1.11 15.09 -19.01
CA GLY A 121 -1.05 14.62 -20.40
C GLY A 121 -0.63 13.15 -20.59
N SER A 122 -0.36 12.40 -19.51
CA SER A 122 -0.08 10.96 -19.58
C SER A 122 -1.36 10.13 -19.53
N GLN A 123 -1.41 9.04 -20.30
CA GLN A 123 -2.44 8.00 -20.20
C GLN A 123 -2.05 6.88 -19.22
N ASN A 124 -0.78 6.80 -18.85
CA ASN A 124 -0.27 5.78 -17.92
C ASN A 124 -0.03 6.41 -16.55
N SER A 125 -0.43 5.70 -15.50
CA SER A 125 -0.11 6.06 -14.12
C SER A 125 1.41 6.00 -13.92
N CYS A 126 1.99 7.04 -13.34
CA CYS A 126 3.42 7.06 -13.02
C CYS A 126 3.71 6.62 -11.58
N HIS A 127 2.69 6.61 -10.71
CA HIS A 127 2.81 6.23 -9.31
C HIS A 127 1.45 5.84 -8.71
N THR A 128 1.48 5.05 -7.65
CA THR A 128 0.29 4.66 -6.90
C THR A 128 0.51 4.97 -5.43
N ILE A 129 -0.48 5.63 -4.82
CA ILE A 129 -0.51 5.94 -3.40
C ILE A 129 -1.78 5.36 -2.78
N THR A 130 -1.92 5.52 -1.48
CA THR A 130 -3.18 5.28 -0.79
C THR A 130 -3.64 6.53 -0.06
N GLU A 131 -4.95 6.68 0.05
CA GLU A 131 -5.53 7.63 0.99
C GLU A 131 -6.18 6.87 2.13
N ALA A 132 -6.00 7.37 3.35
CA ALA A 132 -6.59 6.84 4.56
C ALA A 132 -7.59 7.86 5.13
N LEU A 133 -8.72 7.40 5.64
CA LEU A 133 -9.75 8.27 6.20
C LEU A 133 -9.47 8.58 7.67
N GLU A 134 -9.16 9.84 7.97
CA GLU A 134 -9.01 10.40 9.31
C GLU A 134 -10.22 11.29 9.62
N GLY A 135 -11.16 10.80 10.43
CA GLY A 135 -12.43 11.49 10.64
C GLY A 135 -13.22 11.60 9.33
N ASP A 136 -13.36 12.81 8.80
CA ASP A 136 -14.02 13.11 7.52
C ASP A 136 -13.04 13.46 6.39
N ARG A 137 -11.72 13.39 6.65
CA ARG A 137 -10.67 13.81 5.70
C ARG A 137 -9.88 12.62 5.16
N TRP A 138 -9.70 12.60 3.85
CA TRP A 138 -8.80 11.66 3.20
C TRP A 138 -7.38 12.21 3.23
N VAL A 139 -6.48 11.56 3.95
CA VAL A 139 -5.07 11.95 4.03
C VAL A 139 -4.21 11.04 3.17
N ILE A 140 -3.15 11.60 2.60
CA ILE A 140 -2.24 10.89 1.70
C ILE A 140 -1.26 10.05 2.52
N VAL A 141 -1.10 8.79 2.11
CA VAL A 141 -0.08 7.88 2.62
C VAL A 141 0.67 7.27 1.43
N ASP A 142 2.00 7.34 1.45
CA ASP A 142 2.84 6.79 0.39
C ASP A 142 3.86 5.81 0.98
N PRO A 143 3.58 4.49 0.95
CA PRO A 143 4.50 3.49 1.47
C PRO A 143 5.75 3.33 0.59
N MET A 144 5.66 3.52 -0.73
CA MET A 144 6.82 3.30 -1.61
C MET A 144 7.91 4.35 -1.38
N PHE A 145 7.52 5.61 -1.33
CA PHE A 145 8.46 6.71 -1.10
C PHE A 145 8.58 7.08 0.38
N ASN A 146 7.90 6.34 1.25
CA ASN A 146 7.78 6.60 2.68
C ASN A 146 7.34 8.03 3.00
N LEU A 147 6.60 8.70 2.11
CA LEU A 147 6.37 10.13 2.24
C LEU A 147 5.40 10.43 3.36
N GLU A 148 5.75 11.43 4.17
CA GLU A 148 4.85 12.06 5.11
C GLU A 148 4.60 13.47 4.62
N LEU A 149 3.36 13.76 4.27
CA LEU A 149 2.98 15.10 3.86
C LEU A 149 2.23 15.69 5.04
N ILE A 150 2.80 16.73 5.65
CA ILE A 150 2.23 17.42 6.80
C ILE A 150 1.81 18.82 6.36
N ASN A 151 0.57 19.22 6.65
CA ASN A 151 0.06 20.55 6.32
C ASN A 151 0.51 21.61 7.36
N HIS A 152 0.08 22.87 7.18
CA HIS A 152 0.49 23.96 8.07
C HIS A 152 -0.01 23.80 9.52
N ASP A 153 -1.09 23.04 9.73
CA ASP A 153 -1.64 22.73 11.06
C ASP A 153 -0.87 21.59 11.76
N GLY A 154 0.15 21.02 11.13
CA GLY A 154 0.90 19.90 11.68
C GLY A 154 0.18 18.55 11.51
N LYS A 155 -0.87 18.46 10.70
CA LYS A 155 -1.63 17.23 10.44
C LYS A 155 -1.21 16.57 9.14
N MET A 156 -1.50 15.29 8.98
CA MET A 156 -1.35 14.62 7.69
C MET A 156 -2.17 15.35 6.60
N ALA A 157 -1.53 15.57 5.46
CA ALA A 157 -2.08 16.36 4.37
C ALA A 157 -3.02 15.52 3.49
N SER A 158 -4.15 16.12 3.14
CA SER A 158 -5.05 15.65 2.11
C SER A 158 -4.62 16.14 0.73
N ARG A 159 -5.29 15.65 -0.32
CA ARG A 159 -5.16 16.21 -1.66
C ARG A 159 -5.59 17.68 -1.73
N ASP A 160 -6.64 18.04 -1.01
CA ASP A 160 -7.17 19.41 -1.02
C ASP A 160 -6.17 20.38 -0.38
N ASP A 161 -5.44 19.94 0.65
CA ASP A 161 -4.31 20.71 1.21
C ASP A 161 -3.27 21.01 0.12
N ILE A 162 -2.84 19.99 -0.64
CA ILE A 162 -1.83 20.13 -1.72
C ILE A 162 -2.36 20.97 -2.90
N ALA A 163 -3.63 20.81 -3.27
CA ALA A 163 -4.24 21.53 -4.37
C ALA A 163 -4.38 23.03 -4.08
N ASN A 164 -4.63 23.38 -2.81
CA ASN A 164 -4.79 24.77 -2.38
C ASN A 164 -3.45 25.48 -2.17
N ASP A 165 -2.48 24.83 -1.55
CA ASP A 165 -1.12 25.37 -1.39
C ASP A 165 -0.10 24.23 -1.27
N PHE A 166 0.87 24.15 -2.18
CA PHE A 166 1.92 23.14 -2.10
C PHE A 166 3.02 23.53 -1.10
N ASN A 167 3.13 24.80 -0.73
CA ASN A 167 4.19 25.31 0.15
C ASN A 167 3.93 25.03 1.63
N ILE A 168 2.67 24.70 2.00
CA ILE A 168 2.34 24.29 3.37
C ILE A 168 2.78 22.85 3.66
N ILE A 169 3.16 22.09 2.63
CA ILE A 169 3.48 20.68 2.75
C ILE A 169 4.92 20.50 3.18
N ARG A 170 5.10 19.86 4.34
CA ARG A 170 6.41 19.52 4.90
C ARG A 170 6.56 18.02 5.00
N ASN A 171 7.79 17.53 4.85
CA ASN A 171 8.12 16.13 5.08
C ASN A 171 9.20 16.05 6.17
N PRO A 172 9.03 15.22 7.23
CA PRO A 172 9.99 15.12 8.30
C PRO A 172 11.36 14.64 7.79
N PRO A 173 12.48 15.16 8.33
CA PRO A 173 13.83 14.71 7.95
C PRO A 173 14.10 13.23 8.20
N THR A 174 13.33 12.60 9.08
CA THR A 174 13.42 11.17 9.43
C THR A 174 12.91 10.25 8.32
N VAL A 175 12.22 10.79 7.32
CA VAL A 175 11.69 10.03 6.19
C VAL A 175 12.75 9.84 5.10
N LYS A 176 13.01 8.59 4.75
CA LYS A 176 13.82 8.23 3.57
C LYS A 176 13.02 8.43 2.30
N GLN A 177 13.35 9.45 1.52
CA GLN A 177 12.69 9.72 0.24
C GLN A 177 13.40 8.98 -0.90
N LEU A 178 12.78 7.92 -1.42
CA LEU A 178 13.19 7.35 -2.71
C LEU A 178 12.84 8.30 -3.88
N ALA A 179 11.88 9.22 -3.68
CA ALA A 179 11.41 10.18 -4.68
C ALA A 179 12.55 11.00 -5.29
N LYS A 180 13.43 11.54 -4.44
CA LYS A 180 14.61 12.33 -4.84
C LYS A 180 15.70 11.52 -5.55
N LYS A 181 15.63 10.19 -5.48
CA LYS A 181 16.57 9.28 -6.12
C LYS A 181 16.03 8.70 -7.42
N GLU A 182 14.76 8.95 -7.74
CA GLU A 182 14.14 8.47 -8.96
C GLU A 182 14.41 9.47 -10.10
N PRO A 183 15.19 9.11 -11.14
CA PRO A 183 15.55 10.02 -12.23
C PRO A 183 14.34 10.64 -12.94
N ARG A 184 13.21 9.93 -12.91
CA ARG A 184 11.92 10.40 -13.44
C ARG A 184 11.44 11.69 -12.76
N TRP A 185 11.93 11.98 -11.55
CA TRP A 185 11.43 12.98 -10.63
C TRP A 185 12.48 14.03 -10.24
N GLU A 186 13.57 14.14 -11.02
CA GLU A 186 14.69 15.07 -10.80
C GLU A 186 14.31 16.56 -10.70
N ASN A 187 13.10 16.94 -11.08
CA ASN A 187 12.57 18.29 -10.81
C ASN A 187 11.72 18.30 -9.52
N ASP A 188 12.29 18.88 -8.46
CA ASP A 188 11.73 18.94 -7.10
C ASP A 188 10.31 19.51 -7.01
N GLU A 189 9.87 20.35 -7.95
CA GLU A 189 8.51 20.89 -7.95
C GLU A 189 7.49 20.03 -8.71
N GLU A 190 7.91 19.20 -9.68
CA GLU A 190 6.96 18.42 -10.49
C GLU A 190 6.43 17.20 -9.75
N TRP A 191 7.22 16.60 -8.85
CA TRP A 191 6.83 15.36 -8.18
C TRP A 191 5.74 15.59 -7.11
N LEU A 192 5.66 16.76 -6.47
CA LEU A 192 4.54 17.06 -5.57
C LEU A 192 3.24 17.34 -6.35
N LYS A 193 3.36 17.92 -7.55
CA LYS A 193 2.20 18.26 -8.40
C LYS A 193 1.43 17.03 -8.89
N ILE A 194 2.03 15.83 -8.91
CA ILE A 194 1.27 14.61 -9.25
C ILE A 194 0.27 14.21 -8.16
N TYR A 195 0.49 14.62 -6.90
CA TYR A 195 -0.43 14.34 -5.79
C TYR A 195 -1.69 15.21 -5.83
N SER A 196 -1.66 16.34 -6.53
CA SER A 196 -2.84 17.21 -6.72
C SER A 196 -3.69 16.84 -7.93
N ASN A 197 -3.24 15.93 -8.81
CA ASN A 197 -3.99 15.51 -10.02
C ASN A 197 -4.26 14.00 -10.14
N PRO A 198 -5.04 13.37 -9.24
CA PRO A 198 -5.32 11.94 -9.31
C PRO A 198 -6.63 11.56 -10.00
N VAL A 199 -6.61 10.36 -10.57
CA VAL A 199 -7.81 9.57 -10.86
C VAL A 199 -7.93 8.51 -9.75
N SER A 200 -8.92 8.66 -8.88
CA SER A 200 -9.19 7.67 -7.83
C SER A 200 -10.04 6.53 -8.40
N ILE A 201 -9.56 5.29 -8.28
CA ILE A 201 -10.36 4.09 -8.49
C ILE A 201 -10.69 3.53 -7.11
N LYS A 202 -11.98 3.53 -6.74
CA LYS A 202 -12.40 3.00 -5.44
C LYS A 202 -12.39 1.48 -5.50
N PHE A 203 -11.38 0.85 -4.92
CA PHE A 203 -11.42 -0.57 -4.58
C PHE A 203 -12.05 -0.72 -3.21
N VAL A 204 -13.29 -1.20 -3.17
CA VAL A 204 -13.86 -1.76 -1.94
C VAL A 204 -13.40 -3.22 -1.94
N LEU A 205 -12.51 -3.59 -1.02
CA LEU A 205 -12.25 -5.01 -0.76
C LEU A 205 -13.57 -5.57 -0.21
N GLU A 206 -14.24 -6.42 -0.99
CA GLU A 206 -15.51 -7.03 -0.61
C GLU A 206 -15.33 -7.80 0.71
N GLY A 207 -15.98 -7.35 1.78
CA GLY A 207 -15.84 -7.98 3.09
C GLY A 207 -16.74 -7.43 4.20
N GLU A 208 -17.25 -6.20 4.08
CA GLU A 208 -18.22 -5.66 5.03
C GLU A 208 -19.63 -5.66 4.40
N LYS A 209 -20.43 -6.64 4.80
CA LYS A 209 -21.90 -6.63 4.68
C LYS A 209 -22.51 -6.32 6.04
#